data_AF-A0A524DX14-F1
#
_entry.id   AF-A0A524DX14-F1
#
_cell.length_a   1.000
_cell.length_b   1.000
_cell.length_c   1.000
_cell.angle_alpha   90.00
_cell.angle_beta   90.00
_cell.angle_gamma   90.00
#
_symmetry.space_group_name_H-M   'P 1'
#
loop_
_entity.id
_entity.type
_entity.pdbx_description
1 polymer ?
#
loop_
_entity_poly.entity_id
_entity_poly.type
_entity_poly.pdbx_seq_one_letter_code
_entity_poly.pdbx_strand_id
1 'polypeptide(L)'
;MDRVDSMDPSKKAQSLIEKFEDTLKSEPNNLTILANLGACYGVLQKMDKAIDIFNKILEQDPKNIDALNNLGVIYTQVGNFSEAIAKLEMAVKLKPSDARLWNNLGETYRRSGNYHKANVCRMRQIQLSESKNG
;
A
#
# COMPACT_ATOMS: atom_id res chain seq x y z
N MET A 1 -39.11 -8.60 -2.67
CA MET A 1 -38.33 -7.82 -1.68
C MET A 1 -36.90 -8.28 -1.83
N ASP A 2 -36.23 -7.74 -2.85
CA ASP A 2 -34.92 -8.21 -3.29
C ASP A 2 -33.86 -7.71 -2.30
N ARG A 3 -33.10 -8.64 -1.71
CA ARG A 3 -31.93 -8.31 -0.89
C ARG A 3 -30.80 -7.85 -1.83
N VAL A 4 -30.86 -6.62 -2.29
CA VAL A 4 -29.86 -6.04 -3.20
C VAL A 4 -28.59 -5.55 -2.48
N ASP A 5 -28.57 -5.43 -1.15
CA ASP A 5 -27.53 -4.63 -0.47
C ASP A 5 -26.47 -5.36 0.38
N SER A 6 -26.02 -6.56 0.00
CA SER A 6 -24.73 -7.04 0.54
C SER A 6 -23.98 -7.93 -0.43
N MET A 7 -23.58 -7.35 -1.57
CA MET A 7 -22.58 -7.99 -2.40
C MET A 7 -21.28 -8.10 -1.58
N ASP A 8 -20.85 -9.33 -1.30
CA ASP A 8 -19.58 -9.65 -0.67
C ASP A 8 -18.46 -8.73 -1.22
N PRO A 9 -17.71 -8.01 -0.37
CA PRO A 9 -16.61 -7.15 -0.79
C PRO A 9 -15.66 -7.82 -1.79
N SER A 10 -15.48 -9.14 -1.65
CA SER A 10 -14.68 -9.96 -2.57
C SER A 10 -15.32 -10.07 -3.96
N LYS A 11 -16.64 -10.28 -4.04
CA LYS A 11 -17.37 -10.30 -5.32
C LYS A 11 -17.34 -8.94 -6.01
N LYS A 12 -17.51 -7.86 -5.23
CA LYS A 12 -17.40 -6.49 -5.77
C LYS A 12 -16.00 -6.21 -6.30
N ALA A 13 -14.95 -6.59 -5.55
CA ALA A 13 -13.56 -6.45 -5.99
C ALA A 13 -13.28 -7.24 -7.27
N GLN A 14 -13.80 -8.47 -7.39
CA GLN A 14 -13.62 -9.29 -8.59
C GLN A 14 -14.24 -8.66 -9.84
N SER A 15 -15.47 -8.11 -9.74
CA SER A 15 -16.11 -7.39 -10.86
C SER A 15 -15.36 -6.10 -11.25
N LEU A 16 -14.80 -5.38 -10.26
CA LEU A 16 -13.99 -4.20 -10.53
C LEU A 16 -12.68 -4.53 -11.24
N ILE A 17 -12.04 -5.65 -10.88
CA ILE A 17 -10.81 -6.13 -11.53
C ILE A 17 -11.04 -6.31 -13.03
N GLU A 18 -12.11 -7.01 -13.42
CA GLU A 18 -12.43 -7.24 -14.83
C GLU A 18 -12.58 -5.92 -15.61
N LYS A 19 -13.29 -4.94 -15.01
CA LYS A 19 -13.48 -3.61 -15.62
C LYS A 19 -12.16 -2.84 -15.74
N PHE A 20 -11.32 -2.88 -14.72
CA PHE A 20 -10.03 -2.19 -14.73
C PHE A 20 -9.05 -2.84 -15.70
N GLU A 21 -8.99 -4.17 -15.77
CA GLU A 21 -8.15 -4.89 -16.73
C GLU A 21 -8.57 -4.59 -18.17
N ASP A 22 -9.87 -4.49 -18.45
CA ASP A 22 -10.35 -4.09 -19.77
C ASP A 22 -9.96 -2.64 -20.12
N THR A 23 -10.12 -1.72 -19.17
CA THR A 23 -9.70 -0.31 -19.32
C THR A 23 -8.19 -0.20 -19.61
N LEU A 24 -7.38 -1.02 -18.94
CA LEU A 24 -5.93 -1.03 -19.14
C LEU A 24 -5.49 -1.60 -20.51
N LYS A 25 -6.39 -2.27 -21.26
CA LYS A 25 -6.07 -2.66 -22.65
C LYS A 25 -5.95 -1.43 -23.56
N SER A 26 -6.79 -0.42 -23.35
CA SER A 26 -6.75 0.83 -24.09
C SER A 26 -5.85 1.88 -23.44
N GLU A 27 -5.73 1.86 -22.11
CA GLU A 27 -4.97 2.84 -21.33
C GLU A 27 -3.96 2.15 -20.40
N PRO A 28 -2.92 1.48 -20.92
CA PRO A 28 -2.04 0.60 -20.14
C PRO A 28 -1.27 1.31 -19.02
N ASN A 29 -1.12 2.63 -19.13
CA ASN A 29 -0.35 3.47 -18.21
C ASN A 29 -1.22 4.38 -17.34
N ASN A 30 -2.53 4.10 -17.24
CA ASN A 30 -3.39 4.87 -16.36
C ASN A 30 -3.10 4.55 -14.89
N LEU A 31 -2.29 5.39 -14.23
CA LEU A 31 -1.87 5.22 -12.84
C LEU A 31 -3.03 5.10 -11.85
N THR A 32 -4.14 5.81 -12.10
CA THR A 32 -5.33 5.76 -11.25
C THR A 32 -5.98 4.37 -11.33
N ILE A 33 -6.12 3.83 -12.54
CA ILE A 33 -6.69 2.50 -12.74
C ILE A 33 -5.75 1.42 -12.19
N LEU A 34 -4.44 1.55 -12.40
CA LEU A 34 -3.45 0.66 -11.80
C LEU A 34 -3.54 0.68 -10.27
N ALA A 35 -3.61 1.85 -9.63
CA ALA A 35 -3.71 1.95 -8.17
C ALA A 35 -4.97 1.26 -7.63
N ASN A 36 -6.12 1.46 -8.30
CA ASN A 36 -7.38 0.83 -7.94
C ASN A 36 -7.33 -0.69 -8.15
N LEU A 37 -6.70 -1.16 -9.23
CA LEU A 37 -6.53 -2.58 -9.51
C LEU A 37 -5.64 -3.25 -8.46
N GLY A 38 -4.52 -2.63 -8.09
CA GLY A 38 -3.63 -3.11 -7.03
C GLY A 38 -4.35 -3.20 -5.68
N ALA A 39 -5.17 -2.20 -5.33
CA ALA A 39 -5.98 -2.23 -4.11
C ALA A 39 -7.01 -3.38 -4.12
N CYS A 40 -7.67 -3.64 -5.25
CA CYS A 40 -8.59 -4.77 -5.39
C CYS A 40 -7.88 -6.11 -5.21
N TYR A 41 -6.67 -6.25 -5.77
CA TYR A 41 -5.86 -7.45 -5.56
C TYR A 41 -5.45 -7.65 -4.10
N GLY A 42 -5.14 -6.56 -3.37
CA GLY A 42 -4.90 -6.59 -1.93
C GLY A 42 -6.12 -7.05 -1.12
N VAL A 43 -7.32 -6.56 -1.45
CA VAL A 43 -8.58 -7.00 -0.81
C VAL A 43 -8.81 -8.50 -1.02
N LEU A 44 -8.49 -9.02 -2.20
CA LEU A 44 -8.62 -10.44 -2.52
C LEU A 44 -7.44 -11.30 -2.04
N GLN A 45 -6.50 -10.73 -1.27
CA GLN A 45 -5.28 -11.41 -0.79
C GLN A 45 -4.40 -11.98 -1.93
N LYS A 46 -4.56 -11.47 -3.16
CA LYS A 46 -3.75 -11.84 -4.32
C LYS A 46 -2.46 -11.00 -4.33
N MET A 47 -1.59 -11.25 -3.35
CA MET A 47 -0.43 -10.39 -3.05
C MET A 47 0.54 -10.26 -4.22
N ASP A 48 0.84 -11.35 -4.93
CA ASP A 48 1.76 -11.32 -6.08
C ASP A 48 1.25 -10.38 -7.18
N LYS A 49 -0.05 -10.45 -7.49
CA LYS A 49 -0.67 -9.56 -8.48
C LYS A 49 -0.68 -8.11 -8.01
N ALA A 50 -0.92 -7.86 -6.73
CA ALA A 50 -0.86 -6.52 -6.18
C ALA A 50 0.56 -5.94 -6.29
N ILE A 51 1.59 -6.74 -6.01
CA ILE A 51 3.00 -6.37 -6.15
C ILE A 51 3.31 -5.98 -7.59
N ASP A 52 2.92 -6.81 -8.57
CA ASP A 52 3.15 -6.52 -9.99
C ASP A 52 2.54 -5.19 -10.41
N ILE A 53 1.31 -4.91 -9.98
CA ILE A 53 0.61 -3.68 -10.32
C ILE A 53 1.28 -2.45 -9.68
N PHE A 54 1.64 -2.51 -8.40
CA PHE A 54 2.32 -1.38 -7.76
C PHE A 54 3.74 -1.17 -8.29
N ASN A 55 4.44 -2.23 -8.72
CA ASN A 55 5.72 -2.09 -9.40
C ASN A 55 5.57 -1.37 -10.75
N LYS A 56 4.53 -1.67 -11.54
CA LYS A 56 4.23 -0.92 -12.78
C LYS A 56 3.98 0.56 -12.53
N ILE A 57 3.33 0.92 -11.41
CA ILE A 57 3.18 2.33 -11.02
C ILE A 57 4.55 2.95 -10.74
N LEU A 58 5.45 2.24 -10.03
CA LEU A 58 6.79 2.74 -9.74
C LEU A 58 7.73 2.78 -10.95
N GLU A 59 7.51 1.98 -11.98
CA GLU A 59 8.22 2.09 -13.25
C GLU A 59 7.93 3.42 -13.95
N GLN A 60 6.70 3.94 -13.79
CA GLN A 60 6.26 5.20 -14.40
C GLN A 60 6.49 6.40 -13.48
N ASP A 61 6.25 6.25 -12.19
CA ASP A 61 6.48 7.24 -11.15
C ASP A 61 7.27 6.59 -9.98
N PRO A 62 8.61 6.57 -10.06
CA PRO A 62 9.46 5.98 -9.02
C PRO A 62 9.34 6.63 -7.64
N LYS A 63 8.72 7.82 -7.56
CA LYS A 63 8.53 8.58 -6.32
C LYS A 63 7.08 8.54 -5.85
N ASN A 64 6.25 7.67 -6.41
CA ASN A 64 4.87 7.51 -5.99
C ASN A 64 4.79 6.99 -4.55
N ILE A 65 4.46 7.88 -3.61
CA ILE A 65 4.44 7.57 -2.17
C ILE A 65 3.41 6.50 -1.84
N ASP A 66 2.24 6.54 -2.48
CA ASP A 66 1.17 5.58 -2.20
C ASP A 66 1.54 4.18 -2.70
N ALA A 67 2.15 4.05 -3.88
CA ALA A 67 2.66 2.77 -4.39
C ALA A 67 3.81 2.21 -3.53
N LEU A 68 4.77 3.05 -3.12
CA LEU A 68 5.84 2.67 -2.19
C LEU A 68 5.27 2.17 -0.86
N ASN A 69 4.27 2.88 -0.31
CA ASN A 69 3.62 2.49 0.93
C ASN A 69 2.86 1.16 0.80
N ASN A 70 2.08 0.99 -0.27
CA ASN A 70 1.31 -0.24 -0.50
C ASN A 70 2.23 -1.46 -0.70
N LEU A 71 3.31 -1.33 -1.48
CA LEU A 71 4.32 -2.39 -1.60
C LEU A 71 4.97 -2.70 -0.25
N GLY A 72 5.30 -1.68 0.54
CA GLY A 72 5.79 -1.82 1.90
C GLY A 72 4.89 -2.69 2.77
N VAL A 73 3.59 -2.38 2.78
CA VAL A 73 2.58 -3.12 3.55
C VAL A 73 2.44 -4.56 3.03
N ILE A 74 2.36 -4.75 1.71
CA ILE A 74 2.21 -6.09 1.11
C ILE A 74 3.43 -6.96 1.41
N TYR A 75 4.65 -6.44 1.21
CA TYR A 75 5.88 -7.17 1.53
C TYR A 75 5.97 -7.52 3.02
N THR A 76 5.49 -6.65 3.89
CA THR A 76 5.39 -6.93 5.33
C THR A 76 4.42 -8.07 5.61
N GLN A 77 3.27 -8.12 4.92
CA GLN A 77 2.29 -9.20 5.07
C GLN A 77 2.85 -10.55 4.64
N VAL A 78 3.55 -10.62 3.49
CA VAL A 78 4.16 -11.86 2.99
C VAL A 78 5.50 -12.21 3.68
N GLY A 79 5.95 -11.41 4.64
CA GLY A 79 7.16 -11.68 5.44
C GLY A 79 8.48 -11.29 4.76
N ASN A 80 8.45 -10.62 3.61
CA ASN A 80 9.63 -10.07 2.97
C ASN A 80 10.00 -8.71 3.58
N PHE A 81 10.53 -8.75 4.80
CA PHE A 81 10.78 -7.53 5.57
C PHE A 81 11.86 -6.63 4.96
N SER A 82 12.86 -7.19 4.27
CA SER A 82 13.93 -6.40 3.66
C SER A 82 13.39 -5.47 2.57
N GLU A 83 12.59 -6.00 1.64
CA GLU A 83 11.95 -5.18 0.61
C GLU A 83 10.93 -4.21 1.20
N ALA A 84 10.15 -4.66 2.19
CA ALA A 84 9.18 -3.80 2.86
C ALA A 84 9.84 -2.56 3.48
N ILE A 85 10.93 -2.76 4.24
CA ILE A 85 11.70 -1.69 4.85
C ILE A 85 12.25 -0.75 3.77
N ALA A 86 12.84 -1.28 2.70
CA ALA A 86 13.39 -0.45 1.63
C ALA A 86 12.33 0.47 1.00
N LYS A 87 11.13 -0.04 0.67
CA LYS A 87 10.05 0.77 0.09
C LYS A 87 9.51 1.81 1.08
N LEU A 88 9.31 1.42 2.33
CA LEU A 88 8.79 2.33 3.36
C LEU A 88 9.79 3.41 3.76
N GLU A 89 11.09 3.10 3.80
CA GLU A 89 12.15 4.09 4.01
C GLU A 89 12.21 5.12 2.89
N MET A 90 12.02 4.71 1.64
CA MET A 90 11.89 5.65 0.52
C MET A 90 10.65 6.53 0.70
N ALA A 91 9.51 5.95 1.08
CA ALA A 91 8.27 6.70 1.28
C ALA A 91 8.39 7.75 2.39
N VAL A 92 8.96 7.41 3.56
CA VAL A 92 9.16 8.39 4.65
C VAL A 92 10.19 9.46 4.30
N LYS A 93 11.20 9.16 3.47
CA LYS A 93 12.14 10.17 2.96
C LYS A 93 11.46 11.17 2.04
N LEU A 94 10.53 10.70 1.20
CA LEU A 94 9.78 11.55 0.28
C LEU A 94 8.72 12.40 1.00
N LYS A 95 8.07 11.85 2.03
CA LYS A 95 7.03 12.56 2.81
C LYS A 95 7.19 12.33 4.32
N PRO A 96 8.19 12.96 4.95
CA PRO A 96 8.52 12.72 6.36
C PRO A 96 7.46 13.21 7.34
N SER A 97 6.48 14.01 6.89
CA SER A 97 5.35 14.51 7.69
C SER A 97 4.13 13.58 7.68
N ASP A 98 4.15 12.48 6.93
CA ASP A 98 3.04 11.52 6.87
C ASP A 98 3.19 10.45 7.96
N ALA A 99 2.45 10.64 9.06
CA ALA A 99 2.44 9.73 10.21
C ALA A 99 2.08 8.27 9.84
N ARG A 100 1.32 8.05 8.77
CA ARG A 100 0.93 6.70 8.32
C ARG A 100 2.13 5.90 7.84
N LEU A 101 3.07 6.55 7.15
CA LEU A 101 4.29 5.91 6.64
C LEU A 101 5.21 5.48 7.79
N TRP A 102 5.35 6.33 8.81
CA TRP A 102 6.11 6.00 10.03
C TRP A 102 5.47 4.86 10.82
N ASN A 103 4.14 4.81 10.89
CA ASN A 103 3.43 3.67 11.48
C ASN A 103 3.75 2.36 10.76
N ASN A 104 3.63 2.35 9.43
CA ASN A 104 3.87 1.15 8.63
C ASN A 104 5.35 0.71 8.69
N LEU A 105 6.29 1.65 8.63
CA LEU A 105 7.72 1.36 8.78
C LEU A 105 8.03 0.80 10.18
N GLY A 106 7.45 1.40 11.23
CA GLY A 106 7.62 0.94 12.60
C GLY A 106 7.08 -0.47 12.83
N GLU A 107 5.89 -0.77 12.30
CA GLU A 107 5.31 -2.12 12.36
C GLU A 107 6.17 -3.14 11.60
N THR A 108 6.70 -2.76 10.44
CA THR A 108 7.62 -3.62 9.67
C THR A 108 8.89 -3.92 10.45
N TYR A 109 9.49 -2.90 11.09
CA TYR A 109 10.66 -3.08 11.95
C TYR A 109 10.37 -3.96 13.18
N ARG A 110 9.18 -3.80 13.78
CA ARG A 110 8.76 -4.64 14.90
C ARG A 110 8.63 -6.10 14.47
N ARG A 111 8.00 -6.36 13.32
CA ARG A 111 7.81 -7.72 12.78
C ARG A 111 9.11 -8.37 12.31
N SER A 112 10.11 -7.59 11.89
CA SER A 112 11.46 -8.08 11.58
C SER A 112 12.37 -8.24 12.80
N GLY A 113 11.89 -7.93 14.01
CA GLY A 113 12.65 -8.04 15.26
C GLY A 113 13.55 -6.83 15.58
N ASN A 114 13.53 -5.78 14.76
CA ASN A 114 14.30 -4.56 15.00
C ASN A 114 13.52 -3.57 15.90
N TYR A 115 13.38 -3.92 17.17
CA TYR A 115 12.59 -3.15 18.14
C TYR A 115 13.13 -1.73 18.38
N HIS A 116 14.44 -1.53 18.28
CA HIS A 116 15.04 -0.20 18.44
C HIS A 116 14.55 0.76 17.35
N LYS A 117 14.64 0.36 16.08
CA LYS A 117 14.13 1.19 14.97
C LYS A 117 12.61 1.34 14.99
N ALA A 118 11.89 0.31 15.43
CA ALA A 118 10.45 0.39 15.61
C ALA A 118 10.05 1.49 16.61
N ASN A 119 10.74 1.58 17.75
CA ASN A 119 10.50 2.62 18.76
C ASN A 119 10.76 4.01 18.21
N VAL A 120 11.85 4.20 17.45
CA VAL A 120 12.14 5.48 16.78
C VAL A 120 11.01 5.89 15.83
N CYS A 121 10.53 4.94 15.01
CA CYS A 121 9.42 5.21 14.09
C CYS A 121 8.12 5.57 14.84
N ARG A 122 7.83 4.89 15.95
CA ARG A 122 6.66 5.17 16.80
C ARG A 122 6.73 6.56 17.41
N MET A 123 7.88 6.97 17.95
CA MET A 123 8.06 8.33 18.48
C MET A 123 7.79 9.38 17.42
N ARG A 124 8.30 9.17 16.20
CA ARG A 124 8.08 10.08 15.08
C ARG A 124 6.60 10.14 14.65
N GLN A 125 5.93 8.99 14.62
CA GLN A 125 4.50 8.91 14.30
C GLN A 125 3.64 9.69 15.31
N ILE A 126 3.90 9.52 16.61
CA ILE A 126 3.19 10.22 17.68
C ILE A 126 3.39 11.74 17.56
N GLN A 127 4.64 12.19 17.45
CA GLN A 127 4.98 13.61 17.29
C GLN A 127 4.21 14.27 16.13
N LEU A 128 4.11 13.58 14.99
CA LEU A 128 3.39 14.08 13.82
C LEU A 128 1.87 14.07 13.98
N SER A 129 1.33 13.17 14.80
CA SER A 129 -0.12 13.13 15.08
C SER A 129 -0.56 14.22 16.05
N GLU A 130 0.27 14.56 17.03
CA GLU A 130 -0.01 15.63 18.00
C GLU A 130 0.08 17.01 17.33
N SER A 131 1.05 17.22 16.44
CA SER A 131 1.21 18.47 15.68
C SER A 131 0.05 18.81 14.73
N LYS A 132 -0.87 17.88 14.46
CA LYS A 132 -2.04 18.11 13.58
C LYS A 132 -3.31 18.49 14.35
N ASN A 133 -3.29 18.39 15.68
CA ASN A 133 -4.46 18.58 16.55
C ASN A 133 -4.43 19.91 17.34
N GLY A 134 -3.52 20.83 17.01
CA GLY A 134 -3.46 22.19 17.57
C GLY A 134 -3.58 23.23 16.46
#